data_AF-A0A368FZD2-F1
#
_entry.id   AF-A0A368FZD2-F1
#
_cell.length_a   1.000
_cell.length_b   1.000
_cell.length_c   1.000
_cell.angle_alpha   90.00
_cell.angle_beta   90.00
_cell.angle_gamma   90.00
#
_symmetry.space_group_name_H-M   'P 1'
#
loop_
_entity.id
_entity.type
_entity.pdbx_description
1 polymer ?
#
loop_
_entity_poly.entity_id
_entity_poly.type
_entity_poly.pdbx_seq_one_letter_code
_entity_poly.pdbx_strand_id
1 'polypeptide(L)'
;MENFDKFYRYFERPPFAPIYYPTPEEFLDPIAYVAKIRPEAEEYGVVKIIPPENFKPPFAINNETFEFTPRIQKLNEVEALVREKLVFMDKLTTYWNLQGFEFKPLVVDGKTIDLFKLYKVSQSLFTFYFLS
;
A
#
# COMPACT_ATOMS: atom_id res chain seq x y z
N MET A 1 1.60 -16.42 16.79
CA MET A 1 2.60 -15.64 16.03
C MET A 1 2.14 -15.62 14.58
N GLU A 2 1.57 -14.50 14.13
CA GLU A 2 1.03 -14.43 12.77
C GLU A 2 2.18 -14.57 11.76
N ASN A 3 2.02 -15.52 10.84
CA ASN A 3 3.03 -15.84 9.85
C ASN A 3 2.97 -14.82 8.71
N PHE A 4 3.79 -13.77 8.82
CA PHE A 4 3.87 -12.75 7.79
C PHE A 4 4.43 -13.27 6.45
N ASP A 5 5.06 -14.45 6.38
CA ASP A 5 5.56 -15.01 5.11
C ASP A 5 4.43 -15.19 4.08
N LYS A 6 3.18 -15.40 4.53
CA LYS A 6 2.02 -15.47 3.62
C LYS A 6 1.86 -14.18 2.81
N PHE A 7 2.07 -13.01 3.42
CA PHE A 7 1.89 -11.72 2.75
C PHE A 7 3.03 -11.35 1.79
N TYR A 8 4.24 -11.88 2.02
CA TYR A 8 5.43 -11.51 1.25
C TYR A 8 5.78 -12.49 0.12
N ARG A 9 5.40 -13.77 0.25
CA ARG A 9 5.83 -14.81 -0.70
C ARG A 9 4.71 -15.31 -1.62
N TYR A 10 3.45 -15.02 -1.28
CA TYR A 10 2.30 -15.53 -2.00
C TYR A 10 1.30 -14.41 -2.29
N PHE A 11 1.09 -14.12 -3.58
CA PHE A 11 0.09 -13.16 -4.02
C PHE A 11 -1.20 -13.91 -4.39
N GLU A 12 -2.24 -13.70 -3.60
CA GLU A 12 -3.61 -14.10 -3.94
C GLU A 12 -4.29 -12.91 -4.64
N ARG A 13 -4.68 -13.09 -5.92
CA ARG A 13 -5.33 -12.02 -6.67
C ARG A 13 -6.71 -11.72 -6.04
N PRO A 14 -7.02 -10.45 -5.72
CA PRO A 14 -8.37 -10.07 -5.28
C PRO A 14 -9.44 -10.34 -6.34
N PRO A 15 -10.71 -10.49 -5.95
CA PRO A 15 -11.82 -10.57 -6.91
C PRO A 15 -11.89 -9.29 -7.76
N PHE A 16 -12.40 -9.42 -8.97
CA PHE A 16 -12.59 -8.27 -9.86
C PHE A 16 -13.75 -7.39 -9.37
N ALA A 17 -13.59 -6.09 -9.55
CA ALA A 17 -14.68 -5.13 -9.39
C ALA A 17 -15.69 -5.25 -10.55
N PRO A 18 -16.97 -4.88 -10.33
CA PRO A 18 -17.99 -4.85 -11.36
C PRO A 18 -17.60 -3.96 -12.55
N ILE A 19 -18.05 -4.38 -13.74
CA ILE A 19 -17.84 -3.66 -14.99
C ILE A 19 -19.21 -3.25 -15.56
N TYR A 20 -19.36 -1.96 -15.85
CA TYR A 20 -20.59 -1.38 -16.36
C TYR A 20 -20.41 -0.84 -17.77
N TYR A 21 -21.47 -0.99 -18.58
CA TYR A 21 -21.52 -0.59 -19.99
C TYR A 21 -22.74 0.33 -20.20
N PRO A 22 -22.61 1.65 -19.95
CA PRO A 22 -23.70 2.59 -20.19
C PRO A 22 -24.11 2.60 -21.66
N THR A 23 -25.40 2.77 -21.90
CA THR A 23 -25.92 3.15 -23.22
C THR A 23 -25.47 4.59 -23.57
N PRO A 24 -25.48 4.99 -24.85
CA PRO A 24 -25.16 6.37 -25.23
C PRO A 24 -26.01 7.41 -24.50
N GLU A 25 -27.28 7.11 -24.24
CA GLU A 25 -28.21 7.99 -23.52
C GLU A 25 -27.83 8.15 -22.05
N GLU A 26 -27.47 7.06 -21.39
CA GLU A 26 -26.99 7.07 -20.00
C GLU A 26 -25.63 7.73 -19.86
N PHE A 27 -24.78 7.62 -20.89
CA PHE A 27 -23.44 8.22 -20.89
C PHE A 27 -23.47 9.75 -21.04
N LEU A 28 -24.60 10.34 -21.46
CA LEU A 28 -24.77 11.79 -21.55
C LEU A 28 -24.76 12.47 -20.18
N ASP A 29 -25.26 11.80 -19.14
CA ASP A 29 -25.23 12.30 -17.75
C ASP A 29 -24.48 11.33 -16.83
N PRO A 30 -23.14 11.50 -16.71
CA PRO A 30 -22.31 10.64 -15.86
C PRO A 30 -22.72 10.65 -14.39
N ILE A 31 -23.24 11.77 -13.87
CA ILE A 31 -23.61 11.89 -12.46
C ILE A 31 -24.88 11.07 -12.18
N ALA A 32 -25.88 11.18 -13.06
CA ALA A 32 -27.08 10.37 -12.98
C ALA A 32 -26.76 8.87 -13.15
N TYR A 33 -25.86 8.51 -14.06
CA TYR A 33 -25.43 7.12 -14.24
C TYR A 33 -24.71 6.56 -13.02
N VAL A 34 -23.80 7.32 -12.40
CA VAL A 34 -23.14 6.93 -11.15
C VAL A 34 -24.17 6.76 -10.02
N ALA A 35 -25.14 7.65 -9.92
CA ALA A 35 -26.22 7.53 -8.93
C ALA A 35 -27.07 6.27 -9.15
N LYS A 36 -27.31 5.88 -10.40
CA LYS A 36 -28.03 4.65 -10.77
C LYS A 36 -27.30 3.39 -10.33
N ILE A 37 -25.98 3.30 -10.57
CA ILE A 37 -25.19 2.10 -10.24
C ILE A 37 -24.74 2.04 -8.77
N ARG A 38 -24.79 3.16 -8.06
CA ARG A 38 -24.30 3.29 -6.67
C ARG A 38 -24.77 2.17 -5.73
N PRO A 39 -26.06 1.77 -5.67
CA PRO A 39 -26.52 0.79 -4.70
C PRO A 39 -25.81 -0.58 -4.78
N GLU A 40 -25.35 -0.97 -5.96
CA GLU A 40 -24.57 -2.20 -6.19
C GLU A 40 -23.06 -1.91 -6.10
N ALA A 41 -22.61 -0.79 -6.66
CA ALA A 41 -21.20 -0.41 -6.75
C ALA A 41 -20.54 -0.08 -5.39
N GLU A 42 -21.32 0.41 -4.42
CA GLU A 42 -20.81 0.92 -3.14
C GLU A 42 -20.16 -0.18 -2.29
N GLU A 43 -20.61 -1.43 -2.42
CA GLU A 43 -20.01 -2.58 -1.70
C GLU A 43 -18.55 -2.85 -2.13
N TYR A 44 -18.23 -2.59 -3.39
CA TYR A 44 -16.91 -2.90 -3.96
C TYR A 44 -15.89 -1.77 -3.76
N GLY A 45 -16.34 -0.55 -3.45
CA GLY A 45 -15.50 0.65 -3.29
C GLY A 45 -14.86 1.18 -4.58
N VAL A 46 -14.76 0.38 -5.64
CA VAL A 46 -14.29 0.74 -6.97
C VAL A 46 -15.07 -0.02 -8.03
N VAL A 47 -15.30 0.61 -9.18
CA VAL A 47 -15.95 0.00 -10.36
C VAL A 47 -15.25 0.42 -11.64
N LYS A 48 -15.43 -0.35 -12.70
CA LYS A 48 -14.95 -0.01 -14.05
C LYS A 48 -16.13 0.35 -14.94
N ILE A 49 -16.07 1.51 -15.60
CA ILE A 49 -17.06 1.92 -16.59
C ILE A 49 -16.39 1.88 -17.96
N ILE A 50 -16.98 1.15 -18.90
CA ILE A 50 -16.53 1.09 -20.29
C ILE A 50 -17.43 2.00 -21.11
N PRO A 51 -16.91 3.10 -21.69
CA PRO A 51 -17.75 4.02 -22.45
C PRO A 51 -18.28 3.36 -23.73
N PRO A 52 -19.36 3.91 -24.32
CA PRO A 52 -19.87 3.46 -25.61
C PRO A 52 -18.81 3.47 -26.72
N GLU A 53 -18.89 2.55 -27.68
CA GLU A 53 -17.87 2.39 -28.73
C GLU A 53 -17.66 3.62 -29.63
N ASN A 54 -18.69 4.47 -29.75
CA ASN A 54 -18.62 5.72 -30.51
C ASN A 54 -17.90 6.85 -29.74
N PHE A 55 -17.67 6.70 -28.44
CA PHE A 55 -16.96 7.68 -27.63
C PHE A 55 -15.44 7.49 -27.72
N LYS A 56 -14.83 8.21 -28.67
CA LYS A 56 -13.38 8.17 -28.92
C LYS A 56 -12.81 9.60 -28.93
N PRO A 57 -12.60 10.23 -27.76
CA PRO A 57 -12.04 11.56 -27.70
C PRO A 57 -10.60 11.57 -28.26
N PRO A 58 -10.20 12.60 -29.02
CA PRO A 58 -8.82 12.72 -29.48
C PRO A 58 -7.89 12.96 -28.30
N PHE A 59 -6.66 12.44 -28.40
CA PHE A 59 -5.63 12.73 -27.40
C PHE A 59 -5.11 14.15 -27.61
N ALA A 60 -5.25 15.01 -26.61
CA ALA A 60 -4.95 16.44 -26.74
C ALA A 60 -3.46 16.79 -26.57
N ILE A 61 -2.62 15.85 -26.15
CA ILE A 61 -1.21 16.07 -25.85
C ILE A 61 -0.36 15.59 -27.02
N ASN A 62 0.56 16.44 -27.48
CA ASN A 62 1.55 16.03 -28.48
C ASN A 62 2.70 15.29 -27.79
N ASN A 63 2.85 14.00 -28.14
CA ASN A 63 3.89 13.13 -27.58
C ASN A 63 5.32 13.57 -27.93
N GLU A 64 5.53 14.27 -29.04
CA GLU A 64 6.87 14.70 -29.48
C GLU A 64 7.41 15.88 -28.67
N THR A 65 6.53 16.66 -28.04
CA THR A 65 6.88 17.88 -27.31
C THR A 65 6.58 17.80 -25.82
N PHE A 66 6.01 16.69 -25.35
CA PHE A 66 5.61 16.55 -23.95
C PHE A 66 6.77 16.06 -23.09
N GLU A 67 7.27 16.93 -22.22
CA GLU A 67 8.29 16.60 -21.22
C GLU A 67 7.69 16.62 -19.81
N PHE A 68 8.07 15.65 -19.00
CA PHE A 68 7.78 15.63 -17.57
C PHE A 68 8.95 15.01 -16.80
N THR A 69 9.17 15.46 -15.57
CA THR A 69 10.19 14.86 -14.69
C THR A 69 9.60 13.62 -14.02
N PRO A 70 10.12 12.40 -14.28
CA PRO A 70 9.63 11.20 -13.62
C PRO A 70 10.01 11.19 -12.13
N ARG A 71 9.24 10.46 -11.33
CA ARG A 71 9.56 10.18 -9.92
C ARG A 71 10.03 8.74 -9.78
N ILE A 72 11.20 8.53 -9.17
CA ILE A 72 11.71 7.20 -8.86
C ILE A 72 10.94 6.63 -7.67
N GLN A 73 10.35 5.45 -7.82
CA GLN A 73 9.73 4.70 -6.74
C GLN A 73 10.52 3.42 -6.47
N LYS A 74 11.16 3.32 -5.29
CA LYS A 74 11.87 2.11 -4.87
C LYS A 74 10.89 1.19 -4.15
N LEU A 75 10.48 0.10 -4.79
CA LEU A 75 9.45 -0.82 -4.28
C LEU A 75 9.72 -1.32 -2.85
N ASN A 76 11.00 -1.54 -2.51
CA ASN A 76 11.43 -1.97 -1.17
C ASN A 76 11.20 -0.92 -0.07
N GLU A 77 10.94 0.35 -0.42
CA GLU A 77 10.71 1.46 0.52
C GLU A 77 9.24 1.92 0.54
N VAL A 78 8.38 1.38 -0.34
CA VAL A 78 6.98 1.81 -0.51
C VAL A 78 6.06 1.22 0.55
N GLU A 79 6.44 0.12 1.18
CA GLU A 79 5.59 -0.58 2.13
C GLU A 79 5.57 0.08 3.51
N ALA A 80 4.37 0.36 4.04
CA ALA A 80 4.19 1.02 5.33
C ALA A 80 4.84 0.27 6.51
N LEU A 81 4.90 -1.07 6.44
CA LEU A 81 5.56 -1.91 7.43
C LEU A 81 7.09 -1.77 7.39
N VAL A 82 7.67 -1.71 6.18
CA VAL A 82 9.10 -1.45 6.01
C VAL A 82 9.43 -0.03 6.47
N ARG A 83 8.55 0.95 6.21
CA ARG A 83 8.69 2.31 6.72
C ARG A 83 8.63 2.36 8.24
N GLU A 84 7.71 1.64 8.89
CA GLU A 84 7.64 1.57 10.35
C GLU A 84 8.93 0.98 10.94
N LYS A 85 9.44 -0.09 10.34
CA LYS A 85 10.72 -0.71 10.72
C LYS A 85 11.89 0.27 10.58
N LEU A 86 11.99 0.97 9.45
CA LEU A 86 13.05 1.96 9.21
C LEU A 86 12.99 3.10 10.22
N VAL A 87 11.79 3.64 10.49
CA VAL A 87 11.58 4.69 11.50
C VAL A 87 11.96 4.21 12.90
N PHE A 88 11.63 2.96 13.25
CA PHE A 88 12.05 2.38 14.52
C PHE A 88 13.57 2.29 14.64
N MET A 89 14.24 1.78 13.59
CA MET A 89 15.70 1.64 13.58
C MET A 89 16.42 2.99 13.63
N ASP A 90 15.91 4.00 12.94
CA ASP A 90 16.45 5.37 12.95
C ASP A 90 16.37 6.01 14.34
N LYS A 91 15.20 5.89 14.99
CA LYS A 91 14.99 6.34 16.38
C LYS A 91 15.93 5.63 17.36
N LEU A 92 16.06 4.31 17.24
CA LEU A 92 16.95 3.53 18.10
C LEU A 92 18.41 3.95 17.93
N THR A 93 18.85 4.13 16.69
CA THR A 93 20.23 4.56 16.36
C THR A 93 20.50 5.96 16.90
N THR A 94 19.56 6.89 16.71
CA THR A 94 19.67 8.26 17.22
C THR A 94 19.74 8.28 18.75
N TYR A 95 18.92 7.48 19.43
CA TYR A 95 18.96 7.39 20.88
C TYR A 95 20.35 6.98 21.40
N TRP A 96 20.93 5.91 20.87
CA TRP A 96 22.25 5.45 21.31
C TRP A 96 23.35 6.46 21.01
N ASN A 97 23.31 7.08 19.83
CA ASN A 97 24.26 8.13 19.47
C ASN A 97 24.20 9.32 20.43
N LEU A 98 23.00 9.74 20.85
CA LEU A 98 22.83 10.78 21.86
C LEU A 98 23.36 10.39 23.24
N GLN A 99 23.37 9.09 23.58
CA GLN A 99 24.00 8.58 24.80
C GLN A 99 25.53 8.42 24.67
N GLY A 100 26.11 8.76 23.52
CA GLY A 100 27.54 8.61 23.24
C GLY A 100 27.96 7.20 22.85
N PHE A 101 27.01 6.32 22.53
CA PHE A 101 27.28 4.95 22.09
C PHE A 101 26.92 4.77 20.62
N GLU A 102 27.82 4.18 19.85
CA GLU A 102 27.50 3.76 18.48
C GLU A 102 26.58 2.53 18.54
N PHE A 103 25.41 2.62 17.93
CA PHE A 103 24.53 1.47 17.81
C PHE A 103 25.12 0.44 16.83
N LYS A 104 25.39 -0.77 17.32
CA LYS A 104 25.88 -1.90 16.52
C LYS A 104 24.80 -2.97 16.38
N PRO A 105 24.50 -3.45 15.15
CA PRO A 105 23.54 -4.53 14.95
C PRO A 105 23.95 -5.78 15.74
N LEU A 106 23.02 -6.34 16.52
CA LEU A 106 23.27 -7.56 17.28
C LEU A 106 23.27 -8.78 16.35
N VAL A 107 24.26 -9.66 16.52
CA VAL A 107 24.38 -10.92 15.77
C VAL A 107 24.31 -12.07 16.77
N VAL A 108 23.41 -13.02 16.54
CA VAL A 108 23.30 -14.28 17.29
C VAL A 108 23.31 -15.42 16.29
N ASP A 109 24.13 -16.44 16.54
CA ASP A 109 24.33 -17.60 15.66
C ASP A 109 24.66 -17.22 14.20
N GLY A 110 25.47 -16.18 14.01
CA GLY A 110 25.86 -15.67 12.70
C GLY A 110 24.75 -14.95 11.92
N LYS A 111 23.58 -14.73 12.53
CA LYS A 111 22.46 -13.99 11.95
C LYS A 111 22.22 -12.69 12.68
N THR A 112 22.03 -11.61 11.94
CA THR A 112 21.64 -10.33 12.52
C THR A 112 20.21 -10.43 13.09
N ILE A 113 20.03 -9.95 14.32
CA ILE A 113 18.73 -9.92 14.98
C ILE A 113 17.87 -8.79 14.42
N ASP A 114 16.61 -9.11 14.10
CA ASP A 114 15.59 -8.11 13.79
C ASP A 114 15.00 -7.53 15.08
N LEU A 115 15.57 -6.39 15.52
CA LEU A 115 15.15 -5.71 16.74
C LEU A 115 13.71 -5.17 16.68
N PHE A 116 13.23 -4.80 15.48
CA PHE A 116 11.86 -4.33 15.32
C PHE A 116 10.87 -5.47 15.58
N LYS A 117 11.15 -6.66 15.02
CA LYS A 117 10.37 -7.86 15.29
C LYS A 117 10.42 -8.25 16.78
N LEU A 118 11.60 -8.20 17.40
CA LEU A 118 11.76 -8.48 18.83
C LEU A 118 10.94 -7.51 19.71
N TYR A 119 11.01 -6.22 19.41
CA TYR A 119 10.24 -5.19 20.11
C TYR A 119 8.73 -5.44 20.03
N LYS A 120 8.20 -5.74 18.83
CA LYS A 120 6.76 -6.03 18.64
C LYS A 120 6.31 -7.26 19.43
N VAL A 121 7.13 -8.31 19.48
CA VAL A 121 6.83 -9.54 20.25
C VAL A 121 6.90 -9.27 21.76
N SER A 122 7.91 -8.51 22.21
CA SER A 122 8.02 -8.13 23.62
C SER A 122 6.81 -7.33 24.09
N GLN A 123 6.40 -6.31 23.32
CA GLN A 123 5.22 -5.50 23.63
C GLN A 123 3.94 -6.34 23.72
N SER A 124 3.72 -7.27 22.78
CA SER A 124 2.51 -8.10 22.82
C SER A 124 2.50 -9.06 24.02
N LEU A 125 3.63 -9.65 24.38
CA LEU A 125 3.76 -10.50 25.56
C LEU A 125 3.61 -9.70 26.86
N PHE A 126 4.23 -8.52 26.96
CA PHE A 126 4.15 -7.68 28.16
C PHE A 126 2.72 -7.19 28.42
N THR A 127 1.97 -6.89 27.35
CA THR A 127 0.55 -6.51 27.46
C THR A 127 -0.31 -7.68 27.99
N PHE A 128 0.06 -8.92 27.69
CA PHE A 128 -0.65 -10.11 28.16
C PHE A 128 -0.45 -10.36 29.66
N TYR A 129 0.75 -10.13 30.20
CA TYR A 129 1.06 -10.34 31.63
C TYR A 129 0.46 -9.30 32.58
N PHE A 130 0.00 -8.15 32.08
CA PHE A 130 -0.63 -7.11 32.89
C PHE A 130 -2.17 -7.15 32.87
N LEU A 131 -2.77 -8.06 32.09
CA LEU A 131 -4.23 -8.22 31.95
C LEU A 131 -4.76 -9.58 32.45
N SER A 132 -3.94 -10.38 33.12
CA SER A 132 -4.28 -11.66 33.76
C SER A 132 -4.16 -11.56 35.28
#